data_AF-H0TXR7-F1
#
_entry.id   AF-H0TXR7-F1
#
_cell.length_a   1.000
_cell.length_b   1.000
_cell.length_c   1.000
_cell.angle_alpha   90.00
_cell.angle_beta   90.00
_cell.angle_gamma   90.00
#
_symmetry.space_group_name_H-M   'P 1'
#
loop_
_entity.id
_entity.type
_entity.pdbx_description
1 polymer ?
#
loop_
_entity_poly.entity_id
_entity_poly.type
_entity_poly.pdbx_seq_one_letter_code
_entity_poly.pdbx_strand_id
1 'polypeptide(L)'
;MRVSLSRFGTGIVATLILALLLDSSSAYAADEANSSAGITVYSDMNYIALEGEYSGLQIALVPYYDGEKSHRKILFRSAGPFLDPPLLLDAVEEGKTLKIVVPQGNELAGAWTLTLKGNLIEAVGPGAHLKYSLKKISVR
;
A
#
# COMPACT_ATOMS: atom_id res chain seq x y z
N MET A 1 19.07 -36.24 59.47
CA MET A 1 20.54 -36.19 59.26
C MET A 1 20.79 -36.18 57.76
N ARG A 2 21.28 -35.05 57.23
CA ARG A 2 21.81 -34.94 55.86
C ARG A 2 23.16 -35.66 55.77
N VAL A 3 23.52 -36.16 54.59
CA VAL A 3 24.84 -36.18 53.90
C VAL A 3 24.72 -37.28 52.82
N SER A 4 25.19 -37.20 51.57
CA SER A 4 25.59 -36.15 50.63
C SER A 4 26.15 -36.92 49.41
N LEU A 5 25.81 -36.46 48.21
CA LEU A 5 26.56 -36.51 46.93
C LEU A 5 27.49 -37.69 46.60
N SER A 6 27.40 -38.18 45.36
CA SER A 6 28.30 -37.68 44.30
C SER A 6 27.98 -38.24 42.93
N ARG A 7 28.20 -37.38 41.94
CA ARG A 7 28.01 -37.58 40.50
C ARG A 7 29.23 -38.28 39.89
N PHE A 8 28.98 -39.24 39.01
CA PHE A 8 29.79 -39.59 37.83
C PHE A 8 28.76 -39.67 36.68
N GLY A 9 28.90 -39.07 35.50
CA GLY A 9 30.07 -38.65 34.75
C GLY A 9 30.12 -39.47 33.46
N THR A 10 29.52 -38.95 32.37
CA THR A 10 29.71 -39.28 30.93
C THR A 10 28.60 -38.51 30.19
N GLY A 11 28.83 -37.68 29.17
CA GLY A 11 29.85 -37.75 28.16
C GLY A 11 29.18 -37.91 26.80
N ILE A 12 28.73 -36.79 26.23
CA ILE A 12 28.49 -36.54 24.79
C ILE A 12 27.25 -37.21 24.18
N VAL A 13 26.70 -36.54 23.15
CA VAL A 13 25.59 -36.94 22.26
C VAL A 13 24.21 -36.60 22.85
N ALA A 14 23.52 -35.53 22.49
CA ALA A 14 23.21 -35.14 21.11
C ALA A 14 23.08 -33.62 20.98
N THR A 15 24.12 -33.01 20.42
CA THR A 15 24.08 -31.72 19.72
C THR A 15 23.25 -31.84 18.44
N LEU A 16 21.96 -32.19 18.54
CA LEU A 16 21.12 -32.40 17.35
C LEU A 16 19.60 -32.32 17.60
N ILE A 17 19.12 -31.38 18.44
CA ILE A 17 17.69 -30.97 18.42
C ILE A 17 17.56 -29.45 18.59
N LEU A 18 18.50 -28.67 18.02
CA LEU A 18 18.34 -27.22 17.89
C LEU A 18 18.17 -26.78 16.43
N ALA A 19 18.23 -27.72 15.48
CA ALA A 19 18.03 -27.45 14.06
C ALA A 19 16.56 -27.57 13.60
N LEU A 20 15.63 -27.93 14.48
CA LEU A 20 14.19 -28.05 14.17
C LEU A 20 13.37 -26.81 14.49
N LEU A 21 14.00 -25.72 14.95
CA LEU A 21 13.35 -24.41 15.14
C LEU A 21 13.64 -23.42 14.00
N LEU A 22 14.33 -23.86 12.95
CA LEU A 22 14.37 -23.16 11.67
C LEU A 22 13.23 -23.67 10.80
N ASP A 23 12.03 -23.72 11.37
CA ASP A 23 10.85 -23.71 10.53
C ASP A 23 10.88 -22.34 9.85
N SER A 24 10.98 -22.40 8.53
CA SER A 24 11.12 -21.26 7.65
C SER A 24 9.90 -20.36 7.80
N SER A 25 9.97 -19.47 8.79
CA SER A 25 9.32 -18.17 8.77
C SER A 25 9.95 -17.38 7.63
N SER A 26 9.69 -17.81 6.39
CA SER A 26 9.58 -16.87 5.29
C SER A 26 8.54 -15.87 5.76
N ALA A 27 9.03 -14.77 6.32
CA ALA A 27 8.25 -13.61 6.66
C ALA A 27 7.65 -13.12 5.35
N TYR A 28 6.51 -13.69 4.98
CA TYR A 28 5.56 -13.10 4.05
C TYR A 28 4.95 -11.89 4.76
N ALA A 29 5.76 -10.86 4.95
CA ALA A 29 5.35 -9.56 5.47
C ALA A 29 4.73 -8.71 4.35
N ALA A 30 3.90 -9.32 3.51
CA ALA A 30 3.25 -8.68 2.39
C ALA A 30 1.99 -9.48 2.02
N ASP A 31 0.87 -9.20 2.70
CA ASP A 31 -0.42 -8.95 2.04
C ASP A 31 -1.56 -8.74 3.06
N GLU A 32 -1.48 -9.30 4.27
CA GLU A 32 -2.59 -9.15 5.24
C GLU A 32 -2.81 -7.71 5.72
N ALA A 33 -1.76 -6.88 5.75
CA ALA A 33 -1.83 -5.48 6.19
C ALA A 33 -2.76 -4.62 5.29
N ASN A 34 -2.90 -4.95 4.01
CA ASN A 34 -3.80 -4.23 3.10
C ASN A 34 -5.27 -4.55 3.38
N SER A 35 -5.58 -5.79 3.80
CA SER A 35 -6.94 -6.18 4.16
C SER A 35 -7.39 -5.58 5.50
N SER A 36 -6.48 -5.45 6.47
CA SER A 36 -6.77 -4.93 7.80
C SER A 36 -6.76 -3.39 7.87
N ALA A 37 -6.03 -2.71 6.98
CA ALA A 37 -5.90 -1.25 6.99
C ALA A 37 -7.06 -0.50 6.31
N GLY A 38 -8.02 -1.21 5.70
CA GLY A 38 -9.16 -0.59 5.01
C GLY A 38 -8.78 0.23 3.76
N ILE A 39 -7.58 0.01 3.22
CA ILE A 39 -7.08 0.72 2.04
C ILE A 39 -7.82 0.20 0.80
N THR A 40 -8.32 1.13 -0.02
CA THR A 40 -8.98 0.78 -1.28
C THR A 40 -8.23 1.39 -2.45
N VAL A 41 -7.75 0.55 -3.37
CA VAL A 41 -6.96 1.00 -4.53
C VAL A 41 -7.79 0.96 -5.81
N TYR A 42 -7.62 2.00 -6.64
CA TYR A 42 -8.20 2.14 -7.97
C TYR A 42 -7.09 2.43 -8.96
N SER A 43 -7.13 1.81 -10.14
CA SER A 43 -6.10 2.00 -11.15
C SER A 43 -6.64 1.81 -12.55
N ASP A 44 -6.06 2.56 -13.50
CA ASP A 44 -6.10 2.26 -14.93
C ASP A 44 -4.69 2.11 -15.52
N MET A 45 -3.71 1.88 -14.65
CA MET A 45 -2.31 1.82 -15.00
C MET A 45 -2.02 0.59 -15.85
N ASN A 46 -1.33 0.81 -16.97
CA ASN A 46 -0.94 -0.23 -17.91
C ASN A 46 0.57 -0.22 -18.12
N TYR A 47 1.14 -1.40 -18.37
CA TYR A 47 2.53 -1.55 -18.79
C TYR A 47 2.59 -1.76 -20.31
N ILE A 48 3.33 -0.92 -21.00
CA ILE A 48 3.50 -0.97 -22.45
C ILE A 48 4.80 -1.70 -22.74
N ALA A 49 4.71 -3.03 -22.91
CA ALA A 49 5.88 -3.91 -22.99
C ALA A 49 6.86 -3.58 -24.13
N LEU A 50 6.38 -3.00 -25.23
CA LEU A 50 7.22 -2.60 -26.37
C LEU A 50 8.09 -1.39 -26.07
N GLU A 51 7.64 -0.51 -25.18
CA GLU A 51 8.31 0.74 -24.80
C GLU A 51 9.09 0.57 -23.49
N GLY A 52 8.75 -0.46 -22.70
CA GLY A 52 9.30 -0.65 -21.36
C GLY A 52 8.74 0.33 -20.34
N GLU A 53 7.62 0.97 -20.66
CA GLU A 53 7.06 2.12 -19.95
C GLU A 53 5.75 1.78 -19.24
N TYR A 54 5.40 2.59 -18.23
CA TYR A 54 4.07 2.58 -17.65
C TYR A 54 3.24 3.74 -18.21
N SER A 55 1.92 3.63 -18.15
CA SER A 55 1.05 4.76 -18.41
C SER A 55 -0.20 4.66 -17.55
N GLY A 56 -0.70 5.81 -17.10
CA GLY A 56 -1.98 5.89 -16.41
C GLY A 56 -1.86 6.45 -15.00
N LEU A 57 -2.87 6.14 -14.18
CA LEU A 57 -3.01 6.69 -12.85
C LEU A 57 -3.44 5.60 -11.87
N GLN A 58 -2.92 5.71 -10.64
CA GLN A 58 -3.37 4.91 -9.52
C GLN A 58 -3.68 5.81 -8.34
N ILE A 59 -4.81 5.52 -7.69
CA ILE A 59 -5.31 6.23 -6.53
C ILE A 59 -5.63 5.20 -5.46
N ALA A 60 -5.00 5.32 -4.29
CA ALA A 60 -5.43 4.58 -3.10
C ALA A 60 -6.11 5.51 -2.10
N LEU A 61 -7.28 5.10 -1.63
CA LEU A 61 -7.97 5.72 -0.51
C LEU A 61 -7.40 5.13 0.77
N VAL A 62 -6.78 5.98 1.58
CA VAL A 62 -6.13 5.59 2.84
C VAL A 62 -6.98 6.14 4.00
N PRO A 63 -7.56 5.28 4.85
CA PRO A 63 -8.21 5.71 6.07
C PRO A 63 -7.20 6.42 6.97
N TYR A 64 -7.57 7.58 7.50
CA TYR A 64 -6.73 8.36 8.41
C TYR A 64 -7.57 8.90 9.55
N TYR A 65 -6.96 8.97 10.74
CA TYR A 65 -7.58 9.50 11.94
C TYR A 65 -6.63 10.51 12.57
N ASP A 66 -7.07 11.75 12.73
CA ASP A 66 -6.28 12.84 13.32
C ASP A 66 -6.46 12.98 14.85
N GLY A 67 -7.17 12.05 15.49
CA GLY A 67 -7.50 12.11 16.91
C GLY A 67 -8.90 12.68 17.19
N GLU A 68 -9.53 13.35 16.22
CA GLU A 68 -10.85 13.95 16.39
C GLU A 68 -11.85 13.43 15.37
N LYS A 69 -11.42 13.24 14.12
CA LYS A 69 -12.27 12.82 13.00
C LYS A 69 -11.57 11.80 12.12
N SER A 70 -12.35 10.83 11.65
CA SER A 70 -11.91 9.97 10.56
C SER A 70 -12.06 10.74 9.24
N HIS A 71 -10.98 10.77 8.47
CA HIS A 71 -10.96 11.31 7.12
C HIS A 71 -10.16 10.38 6.20
N ARG A 72 -10.08 10.73 4.92
CA ARG A 72 -9.34 9.95 3.93
C ARG A 72 -8.19 10.77 3.37
N LYS A 73 -7.02 10.15 3.31
CA LYS A 73 -5.89 10.63 2.52
C LYS A 73 -5.85 9.87 1.20
N ILE A 74 -5.16 10.45 0.22
CA ILE A 74 -5.00 9.86 -1.10
C ILE A 74 -3.54 9.54 -1.34
N LEU A 75 -3.23 8.27 -1.64
CA LEU A 75 -1.97 7.96 -2.33
C LEU A 75 -2.20 8.13 -3.83
N PHE A 76 -1.59 9.15 -4.41
CA PHE A 76 -1.66 9.50 -5.82
C PHE A 76 -0.39 9.03 -6.51
N ARG A 77 -0.52 8.24 -7.57
CA ARG A 77 0.62 7.76 -8.34
C ARG A 77 0.37 7.93 -9.84
N SER A 78 1.07 8.88 -10.45
CA SER A 78 1.19 9.00 -11.89
C SER A 78 2.10 7.90 -12.44
N ALA A 79 1.78 7.42 -13.63
CA ALA A 79 2.66 6.62 -14.44
C ALA A 79 2.83 7.29 -15.81
N GLY A 80 4.07 7.61 -16.12
CA GLY A 80 4.55 7.96 -17.45
C GLY A 80 5.69 7.02 -17.85
N PRO A 81 6.68 7.45 -18.66
CA PRO A 81 7.79 6.57 -19.09
C PRO A 81 8.49 5.89 -17.92
N PHE A 82 8.43 6.51 -16.73
CA PHE A 82 8.82 5.92 -15.46
C PHE A 82 7.64 5.88 -14.47
N LEU A 83 7.74 4.95 -13.52
CA LEU A 83 6.75 4.78 -12.48
C LEU A 83 7.13 5.62 -11.26
N ASP A 84 6.48 6.77 -11.10
CA ASP A 84 6.77 7.70 -10.01
C ASP A 84 6.49 7.09 -8.62
N PRO A 85 7.20 7.53 -7.57
CA PRO A 85 6.81 7.22 -6.20
C PRO A 85 5.44 7.83 -5.88
N PRO A 86 4.57 7.12 -5.12
CA PRO A 86 3.27 7.64 -4.76
C PRO A 86 3.38 8.83 -3.81
N LEU A 87 2.55 9.84 -4.02
CA LEU A 87 2.41 11.01 -3.16
C LEU A 87 1.24 10.82 -2.20
N LEU A 88 1.46 11.02 -0.90
CA LEU A 88 0.38 11.07 0.08
C LEU A 88 -0.18 12.49 0.16
N LEU A 89 -1.44 12.66 -0.24
CA LEU A 89 -2.12 13.94 -0.38
C LEU A 89 -3.30 14.04 0.57
N ASP A 90 -3.51 15.24 1.09
CA ASP A 90 -4.74 15.59 1.79
C ASP A 90 -5.90 15.72 0.80
N ALA A 91 -7.08 15.27 1.24
CA ALA A 91 -8.31 15.35 0.46
C ALA A 91 -9.39 16.11 1.22
N VAL A 92 -10.07 16.99 0.49
CA VAL A 92 -11.31 17.63 0.95
C VAL A 92 -12.48 16.80 0.43
N GLU A 93 -13.27 16.27 1.36
CA GLU A 93 -14.40 15.39 1.04
C GLU A 93 -15.73 16.15 1.01
N GLU A 94 -16.43 16.04 -0.13
CA GLU A 94 -17.74 16.63 -0.37
C GLU A 94 -18.68 15.54 -0.92
N GLY A 95 -19.30 14.79 0.00
CA GLY A 95 -20.18 13.67 -0.33
C GLY A 95 -19.42 12.53 -1.02
N LYS A 96 -19.67 12.30 -2.31
CA LYS A 96 -18.96 11.28 -3.12
C LYS A 96 -17.75 11.84 -3.88
N THR A 97 -17.46 13.13 -3.71
CA THR A 97 -16.38 13.81 -4.41
C THR A 97 -15.24 14.09 -3.44
N LEU A 98 -14.01 13.81 -3.87
CA LEU A 98 -12.79 14.15 -3.17
C LEU A 98 -12.00 15.15 -4.02
N LYS A 99 -11.58 16.25 -3.42
CA LYS A 99 -10.72 17.24 -4.08
C LYS A 99 -9.33 17.16 -3.49
N ILE A 100 -8.32 17.09 -4.34
CA ILE A 100 -6.90 17.04 -3.95
C ILE A 100 -6.09 18.04 -4.78
N VAL A 101 -4.91 18.38 -4.28
CA VAL A 101 -3.93 19.20 -5.02
C VAL A 101 -2.63 18.43 -5.13
N VAL A 102 -2.24 18.12 -6.35
CA VAL A 102 -0.93 17.51 -6.64
C VAL A 102 0.10 18.65 -6.70
N PRO A 103 1.21 18.56 -5.93
CA PRO A 103 2.19 19.62 -5.82
C PRO A 103 2.92 19.88 -7.14
N GLN A 104 3.44 21.10 -7.28
CA GLN A 104 4.30 21.48 -8.41
C GLN A 104 5.56 20.61 -8.44
N GLY A 105 6.02 20.28 -9.65
CA GLY A 105 7.17 19.38 -9.87
C GLY A 105 6.78 17.92 -10.16
N ASN A 106 5.51 17.54 -10.00
CA ASN A 106 4.96 16.32 -10.59
C ASN A 106 4.38 16.62 -11.98
N GLU A 107 4.44 15.66 -12.91
CA GLU A 107 3.91 15.82 -14.27
C GLU A 107 2.40 16.09 -14.32
N LEU A 108 1.66 15.60 -13.31
CA LEU A 108 0.21 15.75 -13.17
C LEU A 108 -0.16 16.84 -12.14
N ALA A 109 0.74 17.79 -11.87
CA ALA A 109 0.55 18.85 -10.88
C ALA A 109 -0.72 19.68 -11.09
N GLY A 110 -1.38 20.06 -9.99
CA GLY A 110 -2.54 20.94 -9.96
C GLY A 110 -3.75 20.34 -9.23
N ALA A 111 -4.91 20.98 -9.39
CA ALA A 111 -6.13 20.56 -8.71
C ALA A 111 -6.83 19.40 -9.42
N TRP A 112 -7.24 18.41 -8.64
CA TRP A 112 -7.92 17.22 -9.11
C TRP A 112 -9.25 17.04 -8.38
N THR A 113 -10.25 16.56 -9.13
CA THR A 113 -11.57 16.16 -8.62
C THR A 113 -11.76 14.68 -8.87
N LEU A 114 -12.00 13.92 -7.81
CA LEU A 114 -12.21 12.48 -7.85
C LEU A 114 -13.66 12.17 -7.46
N THR A 115 -14.43 11.53 -8.32
CA THR A 115 -15.82 11.14 -8.04
C THR A 115 -15.93 9.64 -7.84
N LEU A 116 -16.35 9.23 -6.64
CA LEU A 116 -16.52 7.84 -6.24
C LEU A 116 -17.82 7.25 -6.82
N LYS A 117 -17.70 6.19 -7.61
CA LYS A 117 -18.80 5.44 -8.25
C LYS A 117 -18.77 3.95 -7.89
N GLY A 118 -18.60 3.64 -6.60
CA GLY A 118 -18.55 2.25 -6.10
C GLY A 118 -17.25 1.56 -6.50
N ASN A 119 -17.24 0.81 -7.60
CA ASN A 119 -16.06 0.10 -8.10
C ASN A 119 -15.19 0.94 -9.05
N LEU A 120 -15.50 2.22 -9.21
CA LEU A 120 -14.82 3.11 -10.13
C LEU A 120 -14.60 4.49 -9.50
N ILE A 121 -13.49 5.14 -9.85
CA ILE A 121 -13.25 6.57 -9.64
C ILE A 121 -13.15 7.24 -11.00
N GLU A 122 -13.95 8.29 -11.21
CA GLU A 122 -13.68 9.24 -12.28
C GLU A 122 -12.74 10.31 -11.73
N ALA A 123 -11.55 10.44 -12.28
CA ALA A 123 -10.59 11.47 -11.88
C ALA A 123 -10.48 12.52 -12.99
N VAL A 124 -10.75 13.77 -12.63
CA VAL A 124 -10.63 14.92 -13.53
C VAL A 124 -9.54 15.83 -13.00
N GLY A 125 -8.48 16.01 -13.81
CA GLY A 125 -7.32 16.81 -13.46
C GLY A 125 -7.43 18.28 -13.89
N PRO A 126 -6.30 19.01 -13.81
CA PRO A 126 -6.21 20.43 -14.10
C PRO A 126 -6.81 20.81 -15.45
N GLY A 127 -7.58 21.90 -15.48
CA GLY A 127 -8.21 22.42 -16.70
C GLY A 127 -9.28 21.50 -17.32
N ALA A 128 -9.71 20.43 -16.64
CA ALA A 128 -10.65 19.44 -17.13
C ALA A 128 -10.22 18.69 -18.42
N HIS A 129 -8.94 18.78 -18.78
CA HIS A 129 -8.36 18.13 -19.96
C HIS A 129 -7.93 16.69 -19.69
N LEU A 130 -7.46 16.42 -18.47
CA LEU A 130 -7.04 15.10 -18.04
C LEU A 130 -8.21 14.38 -17.39
N LYS A 131 -8.57 13.21 -17.92
CA LYS A 131 -9.68 12.40 -17.43
C LYS A 131 -9.26 10.94 -17.38
N TYR A 132 -9.41 10.33 -16.21
CA TYR A 132 -9.11 8.93 -15.97
C TYR A 132 -10.33 8.23 -15.37
N SER A 133 -10.51 6.96 -15.73
CA SER A 133 -11.61 6.13 -15.23
C SER A 133 -11.01 4.90 -14.58
N LEU A 134 -10.76 5.01 -13.27
CA LEU A 134 -9.94 4.09 -12.50
C LEU A 134 -10.79 2.97 -11.94
N LYS A 135 -10.45 1.71 -12.25
CA LYS A 135 -11.18 0.55 -11.73
C LYS A 135 -10.63 0.14 -10.38
N LYS A 136 -11.51 -0.20 -9.44
CA LYS A 136 -11.12 -0.77 -8.16
C LYS A 136 -10.35 -2.06 -8.41
N ILE A 137 -9.14 -2.16 -7.88
CA ILE A 137 -8.36 -3.38 -7.91
C ILE A 137 -8.57 -4.14 -6.60
N SER A 138 -8.91 -5.42 -6.72
CA SER A 138 -8.90 -6.32 -5.56
C SER A 138 -7.46 -6.68 -5.28
N VAL A 139 -6.92 -6.17 -4.17
CA VAL A 139 -5.69 -6.70 -3.60
C VAL A 139 -6.07 -8.04 -2.96
N ARG A 140 -5.53 -9.14 -3.49
CA ARG A 140 -5.76 -10.50 -2.99
C ARG A 140 -4.60 -10.90 -2.11
#